data_AF-A0A9C9UAS8-F1
#
_entry.id   AF-A0A9C9UAS8-F1
#
_cell.length_a   1.000
_cell.length_b   1.000
_cell.length_c   1.000
_cell.angle_alpha   90.00
_cell.angle_beta   90.00
_cell.angle_gamma   90.00
#
_symmetry.space_group_name_H-M   'P 1'
#
loop_
_entity.id
_entity.type
_entity.pdbx_description
1 polymer ?
#
loop_
_entity_poly.entity_id
_entity_poly.type
_entity_poly.pdbx_seq_one_letter_code
_entity_poly.pdbx_strand_id
1 'polypeptide(L)'
;ALLRAVAYGWRQESLAENAEQIRQVGEELYGRLGTFADHLGKMGKSLNSSVQHYNKAVASFDSRVLPSARKFSDMGISAKKSIDKTEQIESSARDVAPAAEKDD
;
A
#
# COMPACT_ATOMS: atom_id res chain seq x y z
N ALA A 1 -61.23 -1.52 5.57
CA ALA A 1 -60.21 -1.91 4.57
C ALA A 1 -59.18 -0.80 4.31
N LEU A 2 -59.58 0.46 4.15
CA LEU A 2 -58.69 1.59 3.83
C LEU A 2 -57.55 1.85 4.83
N LEU A 3 -57.79 1.72 6.13
CA LEU A 3 -56.75 1.90 7.16
C LEU A 3 -55.57 0.91 7.03
N ARG A 4 -55.83 -0.33 6.58
CA ARG A 4 -54.75 -1.28 6.26
C ARG A 4 -53.97 -0.84 5.04
N ALA A 5 -54.64 -0.33 3.99
CA ALA A 5 -53.96 0.15 2.79
C ALA A 5 -53.05 1.35 3.08
N VAL A 6 -53.48 2.30 3.92
CA VAL A 6 -52.66 3.43 4.36
C VAL A 6 -51.46 2.96 5.21
N ALA A 7 -51.68 2.03 6.14
CA ALA A 7 -50.60 1.44 6.93
C ALA A 7 -49.58 0.67 6.07
N TYR A 8 -50.03 -0.02 5.03
CA TYR A 8 -49.15 -0.65 4.04
C TYR A 8 -48.41 0.39 3.20
N GLY A 9 -49.06 1.48 2.79
CA GLY A 9 -48.45 2.60 2.05
C GLY A 9 -47.30 3.24 2.80
N TRP A 10 -47.49 3.62 4.08
CA TRP A 10 -46.42 4.18 4.91
C TRP A 10 -45.27 3.21 5.15
N ARG A 11 -45.56 1.90 5.27
CA ARG A 11 -44.51 0.89 5.39
C ARG A 11 -43.70 0.77 4.10
N GLN A 12 -44.35 0.83 2.95
CA GLN A 12 -43.70 0.74 1.65
C GLN A 12 -42.86 1.98 1.34
N GLU A 13 -43.34 3.16 1.71
CA GLU A 13 -42.62 4.43 1.62
C GLU A 13 -41.37 4.43 2.50
N SER A 14 -41.49 4.03 3.77
CA SER A 14 -40.34 3.88 4.66
C SER A 14 -39.32 2.85 4.14
N LEU A 15 -39.78 1.77 3.50
CA LEU A 15 -38.87 0.77 2.91
C LEU A 15 -38.11 1.33 1.71
N ALA A 16 -38.78 2.12 0.88
CA ALA A 16 -38.18 2.80 -0.26
C ALA A 16 -37.15 3.86 0.18
N GLU A 17 -37.47 4.67 1.18
CA GLU A 17 -36.53 5.64 1.77
C GLU A 17 -35.28 4.98 2.34
N ASN A 18 -35.46 3.88 3.09
CA ASN A 18 -34.32 3.13 3.64
C ASN A 18 -33.44 2.53 2.53
N ALA A 19 -34.05 2.00 1.46
CA ALA A 19 -33.30 1.46 0.33
C ALA A 19 -32.46 2.54 -0.37
N GLU A 20 -33.03 3.73 -0.54
CA GLU A 20 -32.32 4.87 -1.13
C GLU A 20 -31.16 5.36 -0.26
N GLN A 21 -31.35 5.42 1.06
CA GLN A 21 -30.26 5.75 2.00
C GLN A 21 -29.14 4.71 1.96
N ILE A 22 -29.48 3.41 1.93
CA ILE A 22 -28.49 2.33 1.81
C ILE A 22 -27.72 2.47 0.49
N ARG A 23 -28.40 2.78 -0.62
CA ARG A 23 -27.75 3.01 -1.93
C ARG A 23 -26.76 4.17 -1.85
N GLN A 24 -27.16 5.31 -1.31
CA GLN A 24 -26.30 6.50 -1.18
C GLN A 24 -25.05 6.21 -0.33
N VAL A 25 -25.23 5.59 0.84
CA VAL A 25 -24.10 5.22 1.71
C VAL A 25 -23.21 4.17 1.05
N GLY A 26 -23.80 3.22 0.31
CA GLY A 26 -23.08 2.22 -0.46
C GLY A 26 -22.20 2.83 -1.55
N GLU A 27 -22.73 3.79 -2.31
CA GLU A 27 -21.99 4.51 -3.36
C GLU A 27 -20.84 5.33 -2.78
N GLU A 28 -21.08 6.04 -1.67
CA GLU A 28 -20.02 6.80 -0.99
C GLU A 28 -18.90 5.86 -0.51
N LEU A 29 -19.25 4.75 0.14
CA LEU A 29 -18.27 3.77 0.60
C LEU A 29 -17.47 3.19 -0.56
N TYR A 30 -18.12 2.83 -1.67
CA TYR A 30 -17.44 2.28 -2.83
C TYR A 30 -16.43 3.27 -3.43
N GLY A 31 -16.82 4.55 -3.56
CA GLY A 31 -15.90 5.61 -4.01
C GLY A 31 -14.71 5.80 -3.07
N ARG A 32 -14.93 5.76 -1.76
CA ARG A 32 -13.86 5.85 -0.75
C ARG A 32 -12.91 4.66 -0.81
N LEU A 33 -13.44 3.45 -1.00
CA LEU A 33 -12.63 2.23 -1.17
C LEU A 33 -11.76 2.31 -2.43
N GLY A 34 -12.31 2.79 -3.55
CA GLY A 34 -11.53 3.02 -4.77
C GLY A 34 -10.36 3.99 -4.56
N THR A 35 -10.64 5.13 -3.93
CA THR A 35 -9.60 6.13 -3.61
C THR A 35 -8.52 5.56 -2.68
N PHE A 36 -8.93 4.78 -1.69
CA PHE A 36 -8.00 4.12 -0.77
C PHE A 36 -7.13 3.07 -1.47
N ALA A 37 -7.69 2.27 -2.37
CA ALA A 37 -6.95 1.31 -3.17
C ALA A 37 -5.88 2.00 -4.04
N ASP A 38 -6.20 3.14 -4.65
CA ASP A 38 -5.23 3.95 -5.40
C ASP A 38 -4.07 4.43 -4.53
N HIS A 39 -4.36 4.89 -3.31
CA HIS A 39 -3.32 5.30 -2.36
C HIS A 39 -2.42 4.12 -1.96
N LEU A 40 -3.00 2.95 -1.67
CA LEU A 40 -2.24 1.74 -1.38
C LEU A 40 -1.34 1.32 -2.55
N GLY A 41 -1.86 1.37 -3.78
CA GLY A 41 -1.09 1.05 -4.99
C GLY A 41 0.10 2.00 -5.18
N LYS A 42 -0.09 3.31 -4.98
CA LYS A 42 1.00 4.30 -5.03
C LYS A 42 2.05 4.04 -3.95
N MET A 43 1.62 3.73 -2.72
CA MET A 43 2.52 3.42 -1.61
C MET A 43 3.35 2.17 -1.88
N GLY A 44 2.74 1.09 -2.39
CA GLY A 44 3.46 -0.13 -2.77
C GLY A 44 4.56 0.12 -3.79
N LYS A 45 4.29 0.92 -4.83
CA LYS A 45 5.30 1.33 -5.81
C LYS A 45 6.45 2.11 -5.18
N SER A 46 6.15 3.08 -4.31
CA SER A 46 7.19 3.85 -3.61
C SER A 46 8.07 2.97 -2.72
N LEU A 47 7.48 2.03 -1.97
CA LEU A 47 8.24 1.07 -1.16
C LEU A 47 9.17 0.21 -2.00
N ASN A 48 8.69 -0.30 -3.14
CA ASN A 48 9.52 -1.07 -4.07
C ASN A 48 10.70 -0.23 -4.60
N SER A 49 10.46 1.02 -4.97
CA SER A 49 11.54 1.92 -5.39
C SER A 49 12.55 2.17 -4.27
N SER A 50 12.09 2.39 -3.03
CA SER A 50 12.98 2.56 -1.87
C SER A 50 13.86 1.33 -1.63
N VAL A 51 13.30 0.12 -1.72
CA VAL A 51 14.06 -1.14 -1.62
C VAL A 51 15.11 -1.23 -2.73
N GLN A 52 14.76 -0.89 -3.97
CA GLN A 52 15.73 -0.88 -5.07
C GLN A 52 16.87 0.12 -4.84
N HIS A 53 16.58 1.33 -4.35
CA HIS A 53 17.59 2.33 -4.03
C HIS A 53 18.52 1.87 -2.91
N TYR A 54 17.95 1.26 -1.87
CA TYR A 54 18.73 0.67 -0.78
C TYR A 54 19.68 -0.41 -1.29
N ASN A 55 19.18 -1.37 -2.08
CA ASN A 55 20.01 -2.45 -2.62
C ASN A 55 21.14 -1.91 -3.53
N LYS A 56 20.87 -0.86 -4.33
CA LYS A 56 21.92 -0.16 -5.10
C LYS A 56 22.97 0.48 -4.21
N ALA A 57 22.57 1.08 -3.09
CA ALA A 57 23.50 1.67 -2.12
C ALA A 57 24.37 0.59 -1.46
N VAL A 58 23.78 -0.52 -1.04
CA VAL A 58 24.51 -1.70 -0.51
C VAL A 58 25.51 -2.22 -1.53
N ALA A 59 25.09 -2.41 -2.79
CA ALA A 59 25.98 -2.85 -3.86
C ALA A 59 27.15 -1.88 -4.09
N SER A 60 26.92 -0.57 -4.04
CA SER A 60 27.97 0.45 -4.15
C SER A 60 28.92 0.43 -2.95
N PHE A 61 28.38 0.24 -1.75
CA PHE A 61 29.15 0.15 -0.52
C PHE A 61 30.10 -1.06 -0.56
N ASP A 62 29.58 -2.21 -0.95
CA ASP A 62 30.36 -3.44 -1.07
C ASP A 62 31.45 -3.35 -2.15
N SER A 63 31.11 -2.80 -3.32
CA SER A 63 32.03 -2.76 -4.47
C SER A 63 33.05 -1.63 -4.42
N ARG A 64 32.78 -0.53 -3.72
CA ARG A 64 33.64 0.68 -3.76
C ARG A 64 34.14 1.11 -2.39
N VAL A 65 33.28 1.08 -1.38
CA VAL A 65 33.63 1.61 -0.04
C VAL A 65 34.45 0.61 0.74
N LEU A 66 34.02 -0.65 0.85
CA LEU A 66 34.74 -1.68 1.60
C LEU A 66 36.18 -1.92 1.08
N PRO A 67 36.44 -2.01 -0.24
CA PRO A 67 37.80 -2.14 -0.74
C PRO A 67 38.68 -0.92 -0.43
N SER A 68 38.12 0.28 -0.51
CA SER A 68 38.84 1.52 -0.18
C SER A 68 39.20 1.58 1.31
N ALA A 69 38.28 1.18 2.19
CA ALA A 69 38.53 1.07 3.62
C ALA A 69 39.62 0.04 3.94
N ARG A 70 39.61 -1.12 3.25
CA ARG A 70 40.68 -2.13 3.37
C ARG A 70 42.04 -1.57 2.96
N LYS A 71 42.11 -0.87 1.82
CA LYS A 71 43.35 -0.24 1.36
C LYS A 71 43.92 0.77 2.37
N PHE A 72 43.07 1.55 3.05
CA PHE A 72 43.52 2.43 4.12
C PHE A 72 44.07 1.67 5.32
N SER A 73 43.42 0.56 5.71
CA SER A 73 43.95 -0.32 6.75
C SER A 73 45.33 -0.88 6.37
N ASP A 74 45.53 -1.29 5.11
CA ASP A 74 46.82 -1.77 4.61
C ASP A 74 47.91 -0.68 4.65
N MET A 75 47.52 0.60 4.58
CA MET A 75 48.40 1.77 4.73
C MET A 75 48.59 2.19 6.19
N GLY A 76 48.12 1.39 7.15
CA GLY A 76 48.23 1.66 8.59
C GLY A 76 47.21 2.66 9.13
N ILE A 77 46.26 3.13 8.31
CA ILE A 77 45.20 4.05 8.72
C ILE A 77 44.03 3.21 9.22
N SER A 78 43.91 3.07 10.54
CA SER A 78 42.89 2.25 11.19
C SER A 78 41.82 3.13 11.84
N ALA A 79 40.54 2.86 11.57
CA ALA A 79 39.43 3.48 12.30
C ALA A 79 39.10 2.68 13.58
N LYS A 80 38.62 3.37 14.63
CA LYS A 80 38.26 2.74 15.92
C LYS A 80 37.04 1.81 15.83
N LYS A 81 36.25 1.93 14.76
CA LYS A 81 35.06 1.11 14.49
C LYS A 81 35.21 0.46 13.11
N SER A 82 34.94 -0.85 13.02
CA SER A 82 34.96 -1.58 11.76
C SER A 82 33.82 -1.12 10.85
N ILE A 83 34.08 -1.16 9.55
CA ILE A 83 33.07 -0.97 8.52
C ILE A 83 32.62 -2.36 8.09
N ASP A 84 31.47 -2.78 8.60
CA ASP A 84 30.92 -4.12 8.35
C ASP A 84 30.01 -4.12 7.13
N LYS A 85 29.85 -5.30 6.52
CA LYS A 85 28.96 -5.50 5.37
C LYS A 85 27.50 -5.31 5.79
N THR A 86 26.73 -4.66 4.92
CA THR A 86 25.27 -4.53 5.06
C THR A 86 24.57 -5.51 4.11
N GLU A 87 23.47 -6.12 4.53
CA GLU A 87 22.72 -7.09 3.72
C GLU A 87 21.69 -6.42 2.81
N GLN A 88 21.33 -7.12 1.72
CA GLN A 88 20.27 -6.67 0.81
C GLN A 88 18.89 -7.03 1.36
N ILE A 89 17.88 -6.29 0.93
CA ILE A 89 16.48 -6.63 1.19
C ILE A 89 15.95 -7.42 -0.02
N GLU A 90 15.53 -8.66 0.21
CA GLU A 90 15.00 -9.58 -0.81
C GLU A 90 13.46 -9.52 -0.96
N SER A 91 12.77 -8.83 -0.04
CA SER A 91 11.31 -8.72 -0.07
C SER A 91 10.82 -7.47 -0.81
N SER A 92 9.81 -7.65 -1.66
CA SER A 92 9.06 -6.55 -2.29
C SER A 92 7.74 -6.30 -1.57
N ALA A 93 7.16 -5.10 -1.76
CA ALA A 93 5.80 -4.83 -1.35
C ALA A 93 4.82 -5.77 -2.08
N ARG A 94 3.81 -6.26 -1.38
CA ARG A 94 2.78 -7.14 -1.94
C ARG A 94 1.90 -6.34 -2.91
N ASP A 95 1.68 -6.87 -4.10
CA ASP A 95 0.76 -6.24 -5.06
C ASP A 95 -0.66 -6.22 -4.50
N VAL A 96 -1.27 -5.05 -4.59
CA VAL A 96 -2.69 -4.87 -4.32
C VAL A 96 -3.41 -5.25 -5.61
N ALA A 97 -3.93 -6.47 -5.68
CA ALA A 97 -4.75 -6.88 -6.81
C ALA A 97 -5.97 -5.93 -6.88
N PRO A 98 -6.30 -5.37 -8.06
CA PRO A 98 -7.60 -4.74 -8.23
C PRO A 98 -8.67 -5.82 -7.96
N ALA A 99 -9.71 -5.47 -7.19
CA ALA A 99 -10.86 -6.34 -7.04
C ALA A 99 -11.34 -6.70 -8.44
N ALA A 100 -11.35 -7.99 -8.77
CA ALA A 100 -11.77 -8.46 -10.08
C ALA A 100 -13.18 -7.94 -10.36
N GLU A 101 -13.31 -7.00 -11.29
CA GLU A 101 -14.56 -6.73 -11.98
C GLU A 101 -14.94 -8.03 -12.67
N LYS A 102 -15.91 -8.74 -12.10
CA LYS A 102 -16.70 -9.70 -12.86
C LYS A 102 -17.74 -8.85 -13.59
N ASP A 103 -17.44 -8.52 -14.83
CA ASP A 103 -18.45 -8.12 -15.80
C ASP A 103 -19.37 -9.31 -16.05
N ASP A 104 -20.63 -9.20 -15.59
CA ASP A 104 -21.79 -9.97 -16.04
C ASP A 104 -22.95 -8.99 -16.30
#